data_AF-X7E3A1-F1
#
_entry.id   AF-X7E3A1-F1
#
_cell.length_a   1.000
_cell.length_b   1.000
_cell.length_c   1.000
_cell.angle_alpha   90.00
_cell.angle_beta   90.00
_cell.angle_gamma   90.00
#
_symmetry.space_group_name_H-M   'P 1'
#
loop_
_entity.id
_entity.type
_entity.pdbx_description
1 polymer ?
#
loop_
_entity_poly.entity_id
_entity_poly.type
_entity_poly.pdbx_seq_one_letter_code
_entity_poly.pdbx_strand_id
1 'polypeptide(L)'
;MNTNRVIFLSLLALVSYGFFGALIISYQNFQANACPHLFSIPVCYVVLAAYSLMLVSLLVPHKGCKHHFFSIGWGVAFIIALLASIAEFFSAGAICPTAQAGMRGGSNLNVVIPTCYISLVLLVVILVLFIKGPYKKLCALPN
;
A
#
# COMPACT_ATOMS: atom_id res chain seq x y z
N MET A 1 4.99 7.68 27.61
CA MET A 1 4.96 7.85 26.13
C MET A 1 3.53 8.14 25.70
N ASN A 2 3.28 9.24 24.98
CA ASN A 2 1.94 9.56 24.48
C ASN A 2 1.52 8.50 23.45
N THR A 3 0.55 7.65 23.77
CA THR A 3 -0.01 6.58 22.90
C THR A 3 -0.31 7.08 21.48
N ASN A 4 -0.73 8.34 21.36
CA ASN A 4 -1.03 9.00 20.09
C ASN A 4 0.19 9.18 19.18
N ARG A 5 1.35 9.51 19.79
CA ARG A 5 2.61 9.67 19.06
C ARG A 5 3.12 8.32 18.59
N VAL A 6 2.88 7.26 19.37
CA VAL A 6 3.19 5.87 18.98
C VAL A 6 2.35 5.45 17.79
N ILE A 7 1.03 5.66 17.81
CA ILE A 7 0.17 5.28 16.68
C ILE A 7 0.55 6.03 15.40
N PHE A 8 0.83 7.33 15.49
CA PHE A 8 1.29 8.12 14.33
C PHE A 8 2.62 7.61 13.77
N LEU A 9 3.60 7.33 14.64
CA LEU A 9 4.89 6.77 14.23
C LEU A 9 4.75 5.38 13.63
N SER A 10 3.88 4.52 14.18
CA SER A 10 3.56 3.22 13.60
C SER A 10 2.94 3.38 12.22
N LEU A 11 1.95 4.25 12.05
CA LEU A 11 1.32 4.49 10.75
C LEU A 11 2.34 4.98 9.71
N LEU A 12 3.21 5.91 10.12
CA LEU A 12 4.29 6.42 9.28
C LEU A 12 5.28 5.32 8.89
N ALA A 13 5.66 4.46 9.83
CA ALA A 13 6.54 3.32 9.57
C ALA A 13 5.90 2.32 8.59
N LEU A 14 4.61 2.00 8.75
CA LEU A 14 3.88 1.10 7.86
C LEU A 14 3.73 1.67 6.45
N VAL A 15 3.33 2.95 6.33
CA VAL A 15 3.17 3.62 5.02
C VAL A 15 4.52 3.78 4.32
N SER A 16 5.58 4.13 5.05
CA SER A 16 6.93 4.21 4.47
C SER A 16 7.45 2.85 4.03
N TYR A 17 7.25 1.79 4.83
CA TYR A 17 7.59 0.42 4.43
C TYR A 17 6.85 0.01 3.14
N GLY A 18 5.54 0.27 3.05
CA GLY A 18 4.75 0.03 1.83
C GLY A 18 5.25 0.83 0.63
N PHE A 19 5.62 2.11 0.84
CA PHE A 19 6.20 2.96 -0.19
C PHE A 19 7.56 2.44 -0.71
N PHE A 20 8.46 2.04 0.19
CA PHE A 20 9.76 1.46 -0.20
C PHE A 20 9.58 0.16 -0.98
N GLY A 21 8.66 -0.72 -0.56
CA GLY A 21 8.32 -1.94 -1.30
C GLY A 21 7.80 -1.63 -2.70
N ALA A 22 6.86 -0.68 -2.82
CA ALA A 22 6.34 -0.23 -4.10
C ALA A 22 7.43 0.39 -5.00
N LEU A 23 8.39 1.10 -4.42
CA LEU A 23 9.51 1.74 -5.12
C LEU A 23 10.48 0.71 -5.69
N ILE A 24 10.87 -0.30 -4.90
CA ILE A 24 11.72 -1.40 -5.36
C ILE A 24 11.06 -2.14 -6.52
N ILE A 25 9.78 -2.49 -6.39
CA ILE A 25 9.03 -3.20 -7.43
C ILE A 25 8.88 -2.34 -8.69
N SER A 26 8.60 -1.05 -8.53
CA SER A 26 8.50 -0.10 -9.66
C SER A 26 9.83 0.04 -10.40
N TYR A 27 10.95 0.07 -9.66
CA TYR A 27 12.29 0.11 -10.23
C TYR A 27 12.64 -1.17 -11.00
N GLN A 28 12.26 -2.34 -10.47
CA GLN A 28 12.40 -3.62 -11.17
C GLN A 28 11.51 -3.69 -12.41
N ASN A 29 10.31 -3.10 -12.36
CA ASN A 29 9.43 -3.02 -13.51
C ASN A 29 10.02 -2.20 -14.66
N PHE A 30 10.76 -1.13 -14.35
CA PHE A 30 11.47 -0.35 -15.35
C PHE A 30 12.54 -1.15 -16.09
N GLN A 31 13.17 -2.13 -15.45
CA GLN A 31 14.22 -2.95 -16.05
C GLN A 31 13.71 -4.22 -16.74
N ALA A 32 12.63 -4.84 -16.23
CA ALA A 32 12.25 -6.20 -16.65
C ALA A 32 10.72 -6.45 -16.75
N ASN A 33 9.88 -5.41 -16.80
CA ASN A 33 8.40 -5.56 -16.87
C ASN A 33 7.81 -6.50 -15.80
N ALA A 34 8.26 -6.31 -14.55
CA ALA A 34 7.86 -7.08 -13.38
C ALA A 34 6.35 -7.02 -13.06
N CYS A 35 5.64 -5.94 -13.42
CA CYS A 35 4.23 -5.74 -13.06
C CYS A 35 3.29 -5.81 -14.26
N PRO A 36 2.08 -6.36 -14.09
CA PRO A 36 1.05 -6.33 -15.12
C PRO A 36 0.66 -4.88 -15.45
N HIS A 37 0.22 -4.67 -16.70
CA HIS A 37 -0.35 -3.41 -17.14
C HIS A 37 -1.88 -3.49 -17.04
N LEU A 38 -2.50 -2.50 -16.39
CA LEU A 38 -3.93 -2.25 -16.49
C LEU A 38 -4.12 -1.12 -17.51
N PHE A 39 -4.82 -1.37 -18.62
CA PHE A 39 -5.14 -0.34 -19.63
C PHE A 39 -3.92 0.52 -20.06
N SER A 40 -2.75 -0.09 -20.24
CA SER A 40 -1.43 0.51 -20.55
C SER A 40 -0.56 1.00 -19.39
N ILE A 41 -1.08 1.17 -18.16
CA ILE A 41 -0.28 1.68 -17.03
C ILE A 41 0.15 0.51 -16.12
N PRO A 42 1.45 0.37 -15.78
CA PRO A 42 1.91 -0.60 -14.80
C PRO A 42 1.28 -0.38 -13.43
N VAL A 43 0.69 -1.42 -12.86
CA VAL A 43 -0.05 -1.33 -11.59
C VAL A 43 0.84 -0.88 -10.44
N CYS A 44 2.12 -1.25 -10.44
CA CYS A 44 3.04 -0.84 -9.36
C CYS A 44 3.31 0.68 -9.33
N TYR A 45 3.23 1.40 -10.47
CA TYR A 45 3.31 2.86 -10.44
C TYR A 45 2.06 3.50 -9.82
N VAL A 46 0.89 2.90 -10.04
CA VAL A 46 -0.36 3.37 -9.43
C VAL A 46 -0.32 3.15 -7.92
N VAL A 47 0.15 1.99 -7.46
CA VAL A 47 0.34 1.68 -6.04
C VAL A 47 1.39 2.60 -5.41
N LEU A 48 2.49 2.88 -6.10
CA LEU A 48 3.51 3.82 -5.67
C LEU A 48 2.94 5.24 -5.51
N ALA A 49 2.14 5.69 -6.48
CA ALA A 49 1.45 6.98 -6.41
C ALA A 49 0.43 7.02 -5.25
N ALA A 50 -0.26 5.92 -4.97
CA ALA A 50 -1.21 5.85 -3.86
C ALA A 50 -0.49 5.92 -2.49
N TYR A 51 0.60 5.18 -2.30
CA TYR A 51 1.42 5.25 -1.09
C TYR A 51 2.13 6.60 -0.92
N SER A 52 2.57 7.23 -2.02
CA SER A 52 3.14 8.57 -1.95
C SER A 52 2.09 9.60 -1.51
N LEU A 53 0.85 9.51 -2.01
CA LEU A 53 -0.26 10.35 -1.57
C LEU A 53 -0.54 10.17 -0.07
N MET A 54 -0.56 8.91 0.41
CA MET A 54 -0.72 8.61 1.83
C MET A 54 0.41 9.20 2.67
N LEU A 55 1.66 9.06 2.21
CA LEU A 55 2.84 9.56 2.90
C LEU A 55 2.86 11.09 2.97
N VAL A 56 2.57 11.77 1.85
CA VAL A 56 2.43 13.23 1.79
C VAL A 56 1.31 13.71 2.70
N SER A 57 0.16 13.01 2.70
CA SER A 57 -0.94 13.32 3.61
C SER A 57 -0.50 13.20 5.08
N LEU A 58 0.34 12.23 5.43
CA LEU A 58 0.92 12.10 6.77
C LEU A 58 1.90 13.24 7.11
N LEU A 59 2.76 13.66 6.18
CA LEU A 59 3.78 14.69 6.40
C LEU A 59 3.21 16.11 6.47
N VAL A 60 2.14 16.41 5.71
CA VAL A 60 1.55 17.76 5.69
C VAL A 60 0.61 17.95 6.90
N PRO A 61 0.86 18.95 7.79
CA PRO A 61 0.04 19.21 8.97
C PRO A 61 -1.12 20.18 8.64
N HIS A 62 -2.01 19.82 7.71
CA HIS A 62 -3.22 20.62 7.42
C HIS A 62 -4.45 20.07 8.17
N LYS A 63 -5.12 20.94 8.95
CA LYS A 63 -6.07 20.57 10.01
C LYS A 63 -7.47 20.06 9.55
N GLY A 64 -7.87 20.23 8.29
CA GLY A 64 -9.24 19.90 7.82
C GLY A 64 -9.36 18.88 6.68
N CYS A 65 -8.50 18.92 5.66
CA CYS A 65 -8.63 18.08 4.46
C CYS A 65 -7.78 16.79 4.46
N LYS A 66 -6.94 16.59 5.47
CA LYS A 66 -5.98 15.47 5.54
C LYS A 66 -6.63 14.09 5.42
N HIS A 67 -7.84 13.96 5.95
CA HIS A 67 -8.58 12.71 6.01
C HIS A 67 -9.07 12.22 4.65
N HIS A 68 -9.45 13.15 3.77
CA HIS A 68 -10.01 12.83 2.45
C HIS A 68 -8.91 12.29 1.53
N PHE A 69 -7.74 12.94 1.51
CA PHE A 69 -6.59 12.49 0.71
C PHE A 69 -6.05 11.13 1.17
N PHE A 70 -5.97 10.91 2.48
CA PHE A 70 -5.52 9.62 3.00
C PHE A 70 -6.53 8.50 2.69
N SER A 71 -7.82 8.75 2.85
CA SER A 71 -8.88 7.77 2.58
C SER A 71 -8.99 7.44 1.08
N ILE A 72 -8.82 8.43 0.19
CA ILE A 72 -8.83 8.19 -1.26
C ILE A 72 -7.60 7.38 -1.67
N GLY A 73 -6.40 7.79 -1.23
CA GLY A 73 -5.16 7.06 -1.53
C GLY A 73 -5.24 5.61 -1.04
N TRP A 74 -5.68 5.41 0.21
CA TRP A 74 -5.89 4.09 0.79
C TRP A 74 -6.93 3.27 0.02
N GLY A 75 -8.08 3.87 -0.33
CA GLY A 75 -9.14 3.20 -1.07
C GLY A 75 -8.68 2.72 -2.44
N VAL A 76 -7.95 3.56 -3.18
CA VAL A 76 -7.37 3.18 -4.48
C VAL A 76 -6.37 2.04 -4.32
N ALA A 77 -5.43 2.15 -3.37
CA ALA A 77 -4.46 1.08 -3.11
C ALA A 77 -5.13 -0.24 -2.71
N PHE A 78 -6.21 -0.16 -1.92
CA PHE A 78 -6.96 -1.33 -1.44
C PHE A 78 -7.70 -2.02 -2.58
N ILE A 79 -8.42 -1.28 -3.42
CA ILE A 79 -9.14 -1.85 -4.57
C ILE A 79 -8.15 -2.54 -5.52
N ILE A 80 -7.02 -1.88 -5.80
CA ILE A 80 -5.98 -2.44 -6.67
C ILE A 80 -5.38 -3.71 -6.05
N ALA A 81 -5.03 -3.69 -4.75
CA ALA A 81 -4.50 -4.87 -4.07
C ALA A 81 -5.51 -6.04 -4.07
N LEU A 82 -6.80 -5.74 -3.88
CA LEU A 82 -7.86 -6.73 -3.87
C LEU A 82 -8.07 -7.34 -5.25
N LEU A 83 -8.15 -6.52 -6.30
CA LEU A 83 -8.23 -7.00 -7.69
C LEU A 83 -6.99 -7.81 -8.08
N ALA A 84 -5.79 -7.36 -7.68
CA ALA A 84 -4.55 -8.08 -7.96
C ALA A 84 -4.49 -9.42 -7.21
N SER A 85 -4.94 -9.49 -5.95
CA SER A 85 -5.04 -10.73 -5.18
C SER A 85 -6.05 -11.72 -5.75
N ILE A 86 -7.18 -11.23 -6.27
CA ILE A 86 -8.16 -12.07 -6.97
C ILE A 86 -7.54 -12.57 -8.29
N ALA A 87 -6.96 -11.68 -9.08
CA ALA A 87 -6.37 -12.04 -10.36
C ALA A 87 -5.23 -13.08 -10.20
N GLU A 88 -4.41 -12.92 -9.15
CA GLU A 88 -3.36 -13.88 -8.77
C GLU A 88 -3.94 -15.27 -8.45
N PHE A 89 -5.05 -15.31 -7.72
CA PHE A 89 -5.74 -16.55 -7.35
C PHE A 89 -6.29 -17.28 -8.59
N PHE A 90 -6.86 -16.54 -9.55
CA PHE A 90 -7.40 -17.11 -10.78
C PHE A 90 -6.33 -17.42 -11.84
N SER A 91 -5.16 -16.77 -11.78
CA SER A 91 -4.10 -16.89 -12.80
C SER A 91 -2.89 -17.71 -12.34
N ALA A 92 -3.10 -18.62 -11.38
CA ALA A 92 -2.11 -19.59 -10.89
C ALA A 92 -0.77 -18.99 -10.39
N GLY A 93 -0.77 -17.74 -9.88
CA GLY A 93 0.40 -17.10 -9.26
C GLY A 93 1.24 -16.20 -10.18
N ALA A 94 0.87 -16.02 -11.45
CA ALA A 94 1.74 -15.36 -12.42
C ALA A 94 1.63 -13.82 -12.49
N ILE A 95 0.85 -13.17 -11.62
CA ILE A 95 0.50 -11.74 -11.77
C ILE A 95 1.34 -10.87 -10.85
N CYS A 96 1.56 -11.30 -9.61
CA CYS A 96 2.24 -10.50 -8.62
C CYS A 96 3.73 -10.86 -8.52
N PRO A 97 4.64 -9.86 -8.45
CA PRO A 97 6.05 -10.13 -8.20
C PRO A 97 6.25 -10.66 -6.79
N THR A 98 7.27 -11.50 -6.63
CA THR A 98 7.61 -12.15 -5.37
C THR A 98 8.71 -11.39 -4.61
N ALA A 99 8.68 -11.43 -3.27
CA ALA A 99 9.52 -10.63 -2.38
C ALA A 99 11.05 -10.86 -2.51
N GLN A 100 11.48 -12.01 -3.02
CA GLN A 100 12.91 -12.36 -3.11
C GLN A 100 13.58 -12.01 -4.45
N ALA A 101 12.83 -11.78 -5.54
CA ALA A 101 13.46 -11.69 -6.86
C ALA A 101 12.82 -10.67 -7.83
N GLY A 102 11.72 -10.01 -7.49
CA GLY A 102 11.09 -9.07 -8.42
C GLY A 102 10.49 -9.72 -9.68
N MET A 103 10.55 -11.05 -9.78
CA MET A 103 9.99 -11.83 -10.86
C MET A 103 8.59 -12.31 -10.48
N ARG A 104 7.70 -12.35 -11.49
CA ARG A 104 6.33 -12.86 -11.38
C ARG A 104 6.34 -14.32 -10.93
N GLY A 105 5.53 -14.63 -9.91
CA GLY A 105 5.54 -15.91 -9.19
C GLY A 105 4.94 -17.09 -9.95
N GLY A 106 5.52 -17.51 -11.09
CA GLY A 106 5.12 -18.74 -11.76
C GLY A 106 5.38 -20.00 -10.91
N SER A 107 4.35 -20.44 -10.18
CA SER A 107 4.04 -21.79 -9.68
C SER A 107 5.17 -22.71 -9.13
N ASN A 108 6.33 -22.22 -8.70
CA ASN A 108 7.42 -23.08 -8.20
C ASN A 108 7.77 -22.83 -6.72
N LEU A 109 7.12 -23.63 -5.86
CA LEU A 109 7.61 -24.38 -4.68
C LEU A 109 8.85 -23.91 -3.89
N ASN A 110 8.97 -22.63 -3.52
CA ASN A 110 9.78 -22.24 -2.36
C ASN A 110 9.26 -20.91 -1.81
N VAL A 111 8.36 -20.96 -0.83
CA VAL A 111 7.95 -19.86 0.10
C VAL A 111 8.37 -18.44 -0.34
N VAL A 112 7.75 -17.88 -1.39
CA VAL A 112 7.83 -16.45 -1.65
C VAL A 112 6.41 -15.89 -1.78
N ILE A 113 5.95 -15.22 -0.73
CA ILE A 113 4.58 -14.70 -0.64
C ILE A 113 4.42 -13.61 -1.70
N PRO A 114 3.37 -13.67 -2.55
CA PRO A 114 3.08 -12.63 -3.52
C PRO A 114 2.91 -11.27 -2.83
N THR A 115 3.58 -10.25 -3.36
CA THR A 115 3.61 -8.91 -2.77
C THR A 115 2.22 -8.26 -2.68
N CYS A 116 1.28 -8.67 -3.54
CA CYS A 116 -0.12 -8.23 -3.51
C CYS A 116 -0.85 -8.66 -2.23
N TYR A 117 -0.63 -9.89 -1.75
CA TYR A 117 -1.22 -10.35 -0.48
C TYR A 117 -0.62 -9.62 0.72
N ILE A 118 0.70 -9.39 0.70
CA ILE A 118 1.38 -8.61 1.75
C ILE A 118 0.83 -7.19 1.78
N SER A 119 0.70 -6.54 0.62
CA SER A 119 0.13 -5.19 0.52
C SER A 119 -1.32 -5.14 1.00
N LEU A 120 -2.13 -6.17 0.72
CA LEU A 120 -3.52 -6.25 1.18
C LEU A 120 -3.59 -6.30 2.71
N VAL A 121 -2.81 -7.19 3.33
CA VAL A 121 -2.73 -7.30 4.80
C VAL A 121 -2.24 -5.98 5.41
N LEU A 122 -1.20 -5.39 4.83
CA LEU A 122 -0.62 -4.15 5.30
C LEU A 122 -1.62 -2.98 5.22
N LEU A 123 -2.40 -2.88 4.14
CA LEU A 123 -3.47 -1.88 4.01
C LEU A 123 -4.59 -2.07 5.04
N VAL A 124 -4.97 -3.31 5.35
CA VAL A 124 -5.97 -3.59 6.41
C VAL A 124 -5.43 -3.15 7.78
N VAL A 125 -4.17 -3.45 8.09
CA VAL A 125 -3.54 -3.02 9.34
C VAL A 125 -3.46 -1.49 9.43
N ILE A 126 -3.07 -0.82 8.34
CA ILE A 126 -3.04 0.65 8.26
C ILE A 126 -4.43 1.23 8.53
N LEU A 127 -5.51 0.68 7.94
CA LEU A 127 -6.88 1.15 8.18
C LEU A 127 -7.26 1.02 9.66
N VAL A 128 -7.01 -0.16 10.27
CA VAL A 128 -7.35 -0.41 11.67
C VAL A 128 -6.62 0.58 12.59
N LEU A 129 -5.33 0.83 12.33
CA LEU A 129 -4.55 1.80 13.10
C LEU A 129 -5.02 3.24 12.86
N PHE A 130 -5.42 3.57 11.64
CA PHE A 130 -5.92 4.89 11.28
C PHE A 130 -7.26 5.20 11.99
N ILE A 131 -8.18 4.23 12.02
CA ILE A 131 -9.45 4.33 12.76
C ILE A 131 -9.21 4.43 14.28
N LYS A 132 -8.26 3.65 14.84
CA LYS A 132 -7.98 3.67 16.28
C LYS A 132 -7.22 4.90 16.76
N GLY A 133 -6.34 5.48 15.93
CA GLY A 133 -5.48 6.59 16.32
C GLY A 133 -5.97 7.97 15.88
N PRO A 134 -5.58 8.44 14.69
CA PRO A 134 -5.85 9.80 14.24
C PRO A 134 -7.34 10.11 14.00
N TYR A 135 -8.18 9.14 13.61
CA TYR A 135 -9.61 9.36 13.33
C TYR A 135 -10.37 9.91 14.55
N LYS A 136 -10.19 9.30 15.73
CA LYS A 136 -10.88 9.71 16.96
C LYS A 136 -10.50 11.12 17.42
N LYS A 137 -9.32 11.62 17.06
CA LYS A 137 -8.86 12.96 17.46
C LYS A 137 -9.31 14.06 16.52
N LEU A 138 -9.48 13.77 15.23
CA LEU A 138 -10.01 14.73 14.27
C LEU A 138 -11.51 14.97 14.49
N CYS A 139 -12.28 13.96 14.90
CA CYS A 139 -13.68 14.14 15.31
C CYS A 139 -13.88 14.73 16.72
N ALA A 140 -12.83 14.78 17.56
CA ALA A 140 -12.90 15.32 18.92
C ALA A 140 -12.40 16.77 19.04
N LEU A 141 -11.97 17.38 17.94
CA LEU A 141 -11.66 18.80 17.90
C LEU A 141 -12.98 19.57 17.69
N PRO A 142 -13.43 20.41 18.64
CA PRO A 142 -14.53 21.32 18.39
C PRO A 142 -14.16 22.25 17.23
N ASN A 143 -15.14 22.47 16.33
CA ASN A 143 -15.06 23.43 15.22
C ASN A 143 -14.70 24.83 15.72
#